data_AF-A0A8X6S9J5-F1
#
_entry.id   AF-A0A8X6S9J5-F1
#
_cell.length_a   1.000
_cell.length_b   1.000
_cell.length_c   1.000
_cell.angle_alpha   90.00
_cell.angle_beta   90.00
_cell.angle_gamma   90.00
#
_symmetry.space_group_name_H-M   'P 1'
#
loop_
_entity.id
_entity.type
_entity.pdbx_description
1 polymer ?
#
loop_
_entity_poly.entity_id
_entity_poly.type
_entity_poly.pdbx_seq_one_letter_code
_entity_poly.pdbx_strand_id
1 'polypeptide(L)'
;MRKGPLTSKNLRLMVTKFEETGSLNVRSGRGRKPFSAETIEEVAHQVEEDKASNVQVSTSVSRVAEALDLPRSIAQKIMRNILRYHPCKLQLVQELLPRDFPHCSFLLVWKLIQNGLGISSGQTKHTFIWTVR
;
A
#
# COMPACT_ATOMS: atom_id res chain seq x y z
N MET A 1 -19.69 26.85 26.36
CA MET A 1 -18.97 27.33 27.56
C MET A 1 -18.21 28.60 27.19
N ARG A 2 -18.36 29.68 27.99
CA ARG A 2 -17.63 30.93 27.76
C ARG A 2 -16.14 30.67 27.97
N LYS A 3 -15.28 31.09 27.03
CA LYS A 3 -13.82 30.96 27.12
C LYS A 3 -13.31 32.02 28.09
N GLY A 4 -13.11 31.64 29.33
CA GLY A 4 -12.49 32.47 30.37
C GLY A 4 -11.92 31.55 31.44
N PRO A 5 -11.04 32.05 32.33
CA PRO A 5 -10.46 31.27 33.41
C PRO A 5 -11.55 30.59 34.24
N LEU A 6 -11.38 29.32 34.54
CA LEU A 6 -12.34 28.54 35.30
C LEU A 6 -12.26 28.97 36.78
N THR A 7 -13.12 29.89 37.18
CA THR A 7 -13.18 30.38 38.57
C THR A 7 -13.88 29.37 39.49
N SER A 8 -13.54 29.35 40.77
CA SER A 8 -14.13 28.40 41.75
C SER A 8 -15.65 28.52 41.87
N LYS A 9 -16.18 29.73 41.68
CA LYS A 9 -17.63 29.99 41.62
C LYS A 9 -18.28 29.30 40.41
N ASN A 10 -17.65 29.37 39.24
CA ASN A 10 -18.14 28.71 38.03
C ASN A 10 -18.09 27.19 38.15
N LEU A 11 -17.06 26.64 38.81
CA LEU A 11 -16.98 25.20 39.10
C LEU A 11 -18.13 24.71 39.96
N ARG A 12 -18.42 25.40 41.08
CA ARG A 12 -19.55 25.05 41.93
C ARG A 12 -20.86 25.05 41.15
N LEU A 13 -21.10 26.08 40.34
CA LEU A 13 -22.29 26.17 39.49
C LEU A 13 -22.39 25.02 38.47
N MET A 14 -21.26 24.55 37.94
CA MET A 14 -21.26 23.39 37.04
C MET A 14 -21.63 22.11 37.78
N VAL A 15 -21.13 21.93 39.00
CA VAL A 15 -21.48 20.76 39.85
C VAL A 15 -22.96 20.79 40.19
N THR A 16 -23.52 21.92 40.62
CA THR A 16 -24.95 22.02 40.94
C THR A 16 -25.82 21.72 39.71
N LYS A 17 -25.46 22.24 38.54
CA LYS A 17 -26.17 21.93 37.29
C LYS A 17 -26.10 20.45 36.91
N PHE A 18 -24.98 19.79 37.20
CA PHE A 18 -24.83 18.37 36.97
C PHE A 18 -25.67 17.55 37.95
N GLU A 19 -25.74 17.94 39.22
CA GLU A 19 -26.61 17.30 40.22
C GLU A 19 -28.10 17.47 39.86
N GLU A 20 -28.49 18.65 39.38
CA GLU A 20 -29.88 18.96 38.98
C GLU A 20 -30.29 18.30 37.65
N THR A 21 -29.42 18.32 36.64
CA THR A 21 -29.75 17.92 35.26
C THR A 21 -29.19 16.55 34.89
N GLY A 22 -28.29 15.99 35.68
CA GLY A 22 -27.55 14.75 35.39
C GLY A 22 -26.52 14.87 34.25
N SER A 23 -26.35 16.05 33.65
CA SER A 23 -25.50 16.25 32.49
C SER A 23 -24.92 17.66 32.43
N LEU A 24 -23.65 17.74 32.08
CA LEU A 24 -23.02 18.99 31.68
C LEU A 24 -23.29 19.15 30.18
N ASN A 25 -23.88 20.28 29.77
CA ASN A 25 -24.11 20.64 28.36
C ASN A 25 -22.78 20.85 27.59
N VAL A 26 -22.01 19.78 27.44
CA VAL A 26 -20.80 19.70 26.65
C VAL A 26 -21.25 19.73 25.20
N ARG A 27 -20.93 20.82 24.49
CA ARG A 27 -21.14 20.86 23.05
C ARG A 27 -20.31 19.73 22.44
N SER A 28 -20.93 18.94 21.57
CA SER A 28 -20.20 18.00 20.74
C SER A 28 -19.05 18.76 20.04
N GLY A 29 -17.88 18.13 20.01
CA GLY A 29 -16.74 18.69 19.30
C GLY A 29 -17.13 18.95 17.85
N ARG A 30 -16.59 20.01 17.24
CA ARG A 30 -16.64 20.16 15.78
C ARG A 30 -15.72 19.10 15.18
N GLY A 31 -16.22 17.86 15.09
CA GLY A 31 -15.50 16.74 14.51
C GLY A 31 -15.22 16.99 13.03
N ARG A 32 -14.21 16.30 12.50
CA ARG A 32 -13.95 16.29 11.07
C ARG A 32 -14.96 15.39 10.38
N LYS A 33 -15.56 15.85 9.27
CA LYS A 33 -16.46 15.01 8.47
C LYS A 33 -15.69 13.77 7.97
N PRO A 34 -16.24 12.56 8.11
CA PRO A 34 -15.70 11.36 7.48
C PRO A 34 -15.77 11.51 5.95
N PHE A 35 -14.93 10.77 5.24
CA PHE A 35 -15.03 10.67 3.78
C PHE A 35 -16.25 9.81 3.41
N SER A 36 -16.81 10.04 2.23
CA SER A 36 -17.84 9.18 1.63
C SER A 36 -17.32 7.75 1.46
N ALA A 37 -18.19 6.76 1.70
CA ALA A 37 -17.85 5.35 1.51
C ALA A 37 -17.46 5.06 0.05
N GLU A 38 -18.21 5.60 -0.91
CA GLU A 38 -17.93 5.54 -2.36
C GLU A 38 -16.49 5.93 -2.67
N THR A 39 -16.05 7.11 -2.23
CA THR A 39 -14.68 7.60 -2.49
C THR A 39 -13.61 6.74 -1.81
N ILE A 40 -13.93 6.09 -0.69
CA ILE A 40 -12.99 5.15 -0.04
C ILE A 40 -12.87 3.88 -0.87
N GLU A 41 -13.98 3.34 -1.36
CA GLU A 41 -14.05 2.14 -2.17
C GLU A 41 -13.37 2.35 -3.53
N GLU A 42 -13.61 3.47 -4.20
CA GLU A 42 -12.92 3.84 -5.45
C GLU A 42 -11.40 3.90 -5.28
N VAL A 43 -10.92 4.52 -4.19
CA VAL A 43 -9.49 4.58 -3.88
C VAL A 43 -8.93 3.18 -3.59
N ALA A 44 -9.69 2.32 -2.92
CA ALA A 44 -9.26 0.95 -2.64
C ALA A 44 -9.16 0.13 -3.93
N HIS A 45 -10.17 0.23 -4.80
CA HIS A 45 -10.21 -0.45 -6.09
C HIS A 45 -9.04 -0.04 -6.97
N GLN A 46 -8.80 1.26 -7.15
CA GLN A 46 -7.68 1.74 -7.97
C GLN A 46 -6.33 1.26 -7.42
N VAL A 47 -6.18 1.20 -6.09
CA VAL A 47 -4.97 0.67 -5.45
C VAL A 47 -4.79 -0.82 -5.74
N GLU A 48 -5.87 -1.61 -5.87
CA GLU A 48 -5.80 -3.02 -6.24
C GLU A 48 -5.51 -3.22 -7.73
N GLU A 49 -6.15 -2.44 -8.62
CA GLU A 49 -5.88 -2.47 -10.05
C GLU A 49 -4.44 -2.07 -10.39
N ASP A 50 -3.93 -1.01 -9.76
CA ASP A 50 -2.54 -0.58 -9.95
C ASP A 50 -1.55 -1.65 -9.45
N LYS A 51 -1.89 -2.43 -8.41
CA LYS A 51 -1.06 -3.57 -7.96
C LYS A 51 -1.11 -4.75 -8.93
N ALA A 52 -2.27 -5.03 -9.49
CA ALA A 52 -2.46 -6.15 -10.41
C ALA A 52 -1.78 -5.88 -11.76
N SER A 53 -1.81 -4.63 -12.23
CA SER A 53 -1.18 -4.23 -13.49
C SER A 53 0.34 -4.09 -13.39
N ASN A 54 0.89 -3.78 -12.21
CA ASN A 54 2.31 -3.54 -12.03
C ASN A 54 2.95 -4.49 -11.01
N VAL A 55 3.53 -5.58 -11.52
CA VAL A 55 4.13 -6.68 -10.73
C VAL A 55 5.27 -6.22 -9.80
N GLN A 56 5.86 -5.04 -10.02
CA GLN A 56 7.03 -4.58 -9.26
C GLN A 56 6.92 -3.20 -8.59
N VAL A 57 5.92 -2.38 -8.90
CA VAL A 57 5.88 -0.98 -8.42
C VAL A 57 4.75 -0.78 -7.43
N SER A 58 5.12 -0.47 -6.19
CA SER A 58 4.20 0.04 -5.17
C SER A 58 3.39 1.23 -5.70
N THR A 59 2.07 1.19 -5.52
CA THR A 59 1.15 2.17 -6.08
C THR A 59 1.39 3.54 -5.46
N SER A 60 1.55 4.56 -6.29
CA SER A 60 1.89 5.90 -5.82
C SER A 60 0.62 6.70 -5.52
N VAL A 61 0.67 7.56 -4.50
CA VAL A 61 -0.45 8.46 -4.18
C VAL A 61 -0.83 9.34 -5.38
N SER A 62 0.17 9.80 -6.15
CA SER A 62 -0.08 10.68 -7.29
C SER A 62 -0.86 9.95 -8.39
N ARG A 63 -0.49 8.70 -8.70
CA ARG A 63 -1.21 7.89 -9.70
C ARG A 63 -2.67 7.67 -9.33
N VAL A 64 -2.94 7.31 -8.07
CA VAL A 64 -4.31 7.11 -7.58
C VAL A 64 -5.10 8.42 -7.59
N ALA A 65 -4.46 9.54 -7.24
CA ALA A 65 -5.07 10.86 -7.28
C ALA A 65 -5.41 11.30 -8.72
N GLU A 66 -4.51 11.07 -9.67
CA GLU A 66 -4.71 11.37 -11.09
C GLU A 66 -5.80 10.48 -11.71
N ALA A 67 -5.83 9.19 -11.38
CA ALA A 67 -6.83 8.26 -11.90
C ALA A 67 -8.27 8.60 -11.45
N LEU A 68 -8.43 9.10 -10.23
CA LEU A 68 -9.73 9.44 -9.65
C LEU A 68 -10.07 10.94 -9.71
N ASP A 69 -9.22 11.75 -10.36
CA ASP A 69 -9.29 13.23 -10.37
C ASP A 69 -9.46 13.82 -8.96
N LEU A 70 -8.79 13.22 -7.97
CA LEU A 70 -8.86 13.62 -6.57
C LEU A 70 -7.66 14.50 -6.20
N PRO A 71 -7.84 15.44 -5.27
CA PRO A 71 -6.70 16.11 -4.65
C PRO A 71 -5.78 15.08 -4.00
N ARG A 72 -4.48 15.16 -4.30
CA ARG A 72 -3.44 14.28 -3.72
C ARG A 72 -3.51 14.14 -2.20
N SER A 73 -3.92 15.20 -1.50
CA SER A 73 -4.05 15.20 -0.04
C SER A 73 -5.20 14.33 0.48
N ILE A 74 -6.25 14.13 -0.32
CA ILE A 74 -7.39 13.26 -0.02
C ILE A 74 -6.97 11.81 -0.24
N ALA A 75 -6.45 11.47 -1.42
CA ALA A 75 -5.91 10.14 -1.71
C ALA A 75 -4.89 9.72 -0.65
N GLN A 76 -3.96 10.61 -0.27
CA GLN A 76 -2.98 10.32 0.78
C GLN A 76 -3.62 10.01 2.15
N LYS A 77 -4.66 10.76 2.54
CA LYS A 77 -5.34 10.56 3.82
C LYS A 77 -6.15 9.26 3.83
N ILE A 78 -6.83 8.94 2.74
CA ILE A 78 -7.60 7.70 2.60
C ILE A 78 -6.64 6.50 2.61
N MET A 79 -5.63 6.52 1.75
CA MET A 79 -4.62 5.45 1.67
C MET A 79 -3.94 5.21 3.02
N ARG A 80 -3.47 6.26 3.71
CA ARG A 80 -2.71 6.09 4.98
C ARG A 80 -3.58 5.84 6.19
N ASN A 81 -4.68 6.59 6.37
CA ASN A 81 -5.44 6.56 7.62
C ASN A 81 -6.56 5.51 7.61
N ILE A 82 -7.13 5.23 6.43
CA ILE A 82 -8.27 4.32 6.28
C ILE A 82 -7.78 2.96 5.80
N LEU A 83 -7.12 2.93 4.64
CA LEU A 83 -6.65 1.68 4.02
C LEU A 83 -5.36 1.14 4.66
N ARG A 84 -4.71 1.93 5.54
CA ARG A 84 -3.40 1.62 6.15
C ARG A 84 -2.33 1.20 5.13
N TYR A 85 -2.49 1.66 3.90
CA TYR A 85 -1.57 1.43 2.81
C TYR A 85 -0.49 2.51 2.83
N HIS A 86 0.76 2.07 2.98
CA HIS A 86 1.92 2.94 2.96
C HIS A 86 2.60 2.81 1.60
N PRO A 87 2.34 3.75 0.66
CA PRO A 87 2.95 3.71 -0.65
C PRO A 87 4.46 3.86 -0.49
N CYS A 88 5.19 2.79 -0.80
CA CYS A 88 6.64 2.79 -0.77
C CYS A 88 7.17 3.63 -1.94
N LYS A 89 8.25 4.36 -1.72
CA LYS A 89 9.09 4.85 -2.80
C LYS A 89 10.18 3.83 -3.02
N LEU A 90 9.87 2.72 -3.68
CA LEU A 90 10.91 1.87 -4.22
C LEU A 90 11.46 2.59 -5.46
N GLN A 91 12.53 3.35 -5.27
CA GLN A 91 13.39 3.73 -6.39
C GLN A 91 14.19 2.47 -6.72
N LEU A 92 13.93 1.86 -7.87
CA LEU A 92 14.82 0.84 -8.42
C LEU A 92 16.11 1.56 -8.86
N VAL A 93 17.01 1.82 -7.91
CA VAL A 93 18.28 2.54 -8.17
C VAL A 93 19.32 1.62 -8.82
N GLN A 94 19.04 0.32 -8.91
CA GLN A 94 19.94 -0.65 -9.50
C GLN A 94 19.14 -1.53 -10.46
N GLU A 95 19.36 -1.37 -11.76
CA GLU A 95 19.17 -2.48 -12.69
C GLU A 95 20.05 -3.60 -12.16
N LEU A 96 19.45 -4.68 -11.65
CA LEU A 96 20.19 -5.88 -11.29
C LEU A 96 20.92 -6.35 -12.54
N LEU A 97 22.23 -6.15 -12.58
CA LEU A 97 23.03 -6.64 -13.69
C LEU A 97 23.05 -8.16 -13.59
N PRO A 98 23.11 -8.90 -14.71
CA PRO A 98 23.23 -10.37 -14.70
C PRO A 98 24.43 -10.88 -13.87
N ARG A 99 25.36 -9.98 -13.53
CA ARG A 99 26.56 -10.20 -12.72
C ARG A 99 26.28 -10.32 -11.22
N ASP A 100 25.14 -9.81 -10.75
CA ASP A 100 24.76 -9.74 -9.34
C ASP A 100 24.02 -11.01 -8.86
N PHE A 101 23.93 -12.03 -9.71
CA PHE A 101 23.49 -13.37 -9.35
C PHE A 101 24.70 -14.28 -9.04
N PRO A 102 25.27 -14.28 -7.83
CA PRO A 102 25.93 -15.48 -7.36
C PRO A 102 24.82 -16.47 -6.97
N HIS A 103 24.75 -17.62 -7.65
CA HIS A 103 24.05 -18.85 -7.20
C HIS A 103 22.57 -19.14 -7.55
N CYS A 104 21.94 -18.53 -8.55
CA CYS A 104 20.58 -18.97 -9.00
C CYS A 104 20.54 -19.58 -10.42
N SER A 105 21.51 -20.43 -10.79
CA SER A 105 21.56 -21.07 -12.11
C SER A 105 21.19 -22.55 -12.14
N PHE A 106 20.29 -23.02 -11.26
CA PHE A 106 19.80 -24.41 -11.36
C PHE A 106 18.30 -24.48 -11.72
N LEU A 107 17.45 -23.74 -11.01
CA LEU A 107 16.00 -23.86 -11.20
C LEU A 107 15.47 -23.14 -12.45
N LEU A 108 16.09 -22.02 -12.86
CA LEU A 108 15.68 -21.29 -14.07
C LEU A 108 16.13 -22.00 -15.37
N VAL A 109 17.30 -22.63 -15.36
CA VAL A 109 17.80 -23.44 -16.50
C VAL A 109 16.92 -24.69 -16.67
N TRP A 110 16.56 -25.37 -15.58
CA TRP A 110 15.70 -26.56 -15.65
C TRP A 110 14.28 -26.22 -16.12
N LYS A 111 13.74 -25.06 -15.72
CA LYS A 111 12.42 -24.59 -16.13
C LYS A 111 12.37 -24.10 -17.58
N LEU A 112 13.50 -23.71 -18.16
CA LEU A 112 13.64 -23.43 -19.60
C LEU A 112 13.73 -24.71 -20.43
N ILE A 113 14.41 -25.76 -19.93
CA ILE A 113 14.49 -27.07 -20.61
C ILE A 113 13.11 -27.76 -20.69
N GLN A 114 12.22 -27.55 -19.72
CA GLN A 114 10.87 -28.13 -19.73
C GLN A 114 9.88 -27.39 -20.65
N ASN A 115 10.08 -26.10 -20.92
CA ASN A 115 9.04 -25.25 -21.53
C ASN A 115 9.30 -24.79 -22.97
N GLY A 116 10.39 -25.20 -23.63
CA GLY A 116 10.56 -24.81 -25.03
C GLY A 116 11.80 -25.34 -25.73
N LEU A 117 11.66 -26.50 -26.38
CA LEU A 117 12.05 -26.74 -27.79
C LEU A 117 12.00 -28.26 -28.04
N GLY A 118 10.94 -28.69 -28.73
CA GLY A 118 10.95 -29.98 -29.43
C GLY A 118 12.00 -29.93 -30.53
N ILE A 119 13.21 -30.38 -30.22
CA ILE A 119 14.21 -30.66 -31.24
C ILE A 119 13.97 -32.09 -31.69
N SER A 120 13.35 -32.19 -32.86
CA SER A 120 13.36 -33.35 -33.74
C SER A 120 14.71 -34.07 -33.64
N SER A 121 14.65 -35.35 -33.27
CA SER A 121 15.79 -36.26 -33.22
C SER A 121 16.34 -36.52 -34.63
N GLY A 122 17.12 -35.58 -35.14
CA GLY A 122 18.00 -35.76 -36.28
C GLY A 122 19.38 -36.19 -35.79
N GLN A 123 19.66 -37.49 -35.88
CA GLN A 123 20.98 -38.11 -35.68
C GLN A 123 22.11 -37.30 -36.33
N THR A 124 23.13 -36.93 -35.57
CA THR A 124 24.50 -36.86 -36.08
C THR A 124 25.48 -37.20 -34.96
N LYS A 125 26.30 -38.20 -35.26
CA LYS A 125 27.22 -38.88 -34.37
C LYS A 125 28.36 -37.93 -34.00
N HIS A 126 28.62 -37.77 -32.70
CA HIS A 126 29.96 -37.42 -32.26
C HIS A 126 30.37 -38.37 -31.14
N THR A 127 31.08 -39.41 -31.54
CA THR A 127 31.77 -40.35 -30.66
C THR A 127 32.88 -39.58 -29.96
N PHE A 128 32.70 -39.26 -28.68
CA PHE A 128 33.81 -38.89 -27.81
C PHE A 128 34.06 -40.05 -26.84
N ILE A 129 35.17 -40.73 -27.10
CA ILE A 129 35.74 -41.83 -26.35
C ILE A 129 36.25 -41.26 -25.02
N TRP A 130 35.73 -41.73 -23.89
CA TRP A 130 36.32 -41.47 -22.58
C TRP A 130 37.41 -42.52 -22.32
N THR A 131 38.65 -42.09 -22.17
CA THR A 131 39.70 -42.92 -21.55
C THR A 131 39.91 -42.42 -20.13
N VAL A 132 39.68 -43.32 -19.17
CA VAL A 132 39.84 -43.14 -17.73
C VAL A 132 41.34 -43.17 -17.38
N ARG A 133 41.76 -42.30 -16.47
CA ARG A 133 42.97 -42.49 -15.67
C ARG A 133 42.64 -42.29 -14.20
#